data_AF-A0A7S0L8D3-F1
#
_entry.id   AF-A0A7S0L8D3-F1
#
_cell.length_a   1.000
_cell.length_b   1.000
_cell.length_c   1.000
_cell.angle_alpha   90.00
_cell.angle_beta   90.00
_cell.angle_gamma   90.00
#
_symmetry.space_group_name_H-M   'P 1'
#
loop_
_entity.id
_entity.type
_entity.pdbx_description
1 polymer ?
#
loop_
_entity_poly.entity_id
_entity_poly.type
_entity_poly.pdbx_seq_one_letter_code
_entity_poly.pdbx_strand_id
1 'polypeptide(L)'
;AQREHASEAAAVSENHAQILGAMERRYDYFRTEIRRKGKQAGGDFNRYLSFKGLTGKLELNHEEDTLDVMVQTNSQDSSSHSSASLKSLSGGEQAFATLALALSMWQFARTPVR
;
A
#
# COMPACT_ATOMS: atom_id res chain seq x y z
N ALA A 1 19.55 -18.30 -46.21
CA ALA A 1 19.92 -19.39 -45.28
C ALA A 1 20.83 -18.91 -44.14
N GLN A 2 22.17 -19.12 -44.12
CA GLN A 2 22.98 -18.85 -42.91
C GLN A 2 23.04 -17.36 -42.48
N ARG A 3 23.17 -16.42 -43.42
CA ARG A 3 23.12 -14.97 -43.12
C ARG A 3 21.74 -14.48 -42.68
N GLU A 4 20.69 -15.17 -43.13
CA GLU A 4 19.29 -14.87 -42.85
C GLU A 4 18.92 -15.30 -41.43
N HIS A 5 19.29 -16.53 -41.04
CA HIS A 5 19.17 -17.00 -39.67
C HIS A 5 19.98 -16.18 -38.66
N ALA A 6 21.17 -15.68 -39.06
CA ALA A 6 21.96 -14.78 -38.21
C ALA A 6 21.26 -13.41 -38.01
N SER A 7 20.60 -12.88 -39.05
CA SER A 7 19.81 -11.65 -38.96
C SER A 7 18.57 -11.84 -38.09
N GLU A 8 17.87 -12.97 -38.22
CA GLU A 8 16.72 -13.31 -37.38
C GLU A 8 17.11 -13.45 -35.91
N ALA A 9 18.22 -14.12 -35.62
CA ALA A 9 18.73 -14.27 -34.26
C ALA A 9 19.09 -12.92 -33.61
N ALA A 10 19.70 -12.00 -34.39
CA ALA A 10 19.99 -10.65 -33.92
C ALA A 10 18.71 -9.87 -33.59
N ALA A 11 17.69 -9.94 -34.45
CA ALA A 11 16.40 -9.30 -34.22
C ALA A 11 15.66 -9.86 -32.99
N VAL A 12 15.72 -11.17 -32.77
CA VAL A 12 15.14 -11.80 -31.56
C VAL A 12 15.86 -11.33 -30.30
N SER A 13 17.19 -11.25 -30.31
CA SER A 13 17.98 -10.75 -29.18
C SER A 13 17.66 -9.30 -28.87
N GLU A 14 17.49 -8.46 -29.89
CA GLU A 14 17.12 -7.06 -29.72
C GLU A 14 15.72 -6.91 -29.11
N ASN A 15 14.73 -7.63 -29.65
CA ASN A 15 13.37 -7.65 -29.12
C ASN A 15 13.34 -8.11 -27.66
N HIS A 16 14.10 -9.14 -27.32
CA HIS A 16 14.21 -9.63 -25.95
C HIS A 16 14.76 -8.56 -25.01
N ALA A 17 15.82 -7.84 -25.40
CA ALA A 17 16.37 -6.74 -24.62
C ALA A 17 15.35 -5.60 -24.42
N GLN A 18 14.59 -5.25 -25.46
CA GLN A 18 13.54 -4.24 -25.37
C GLN A 18 12.42 -4.66 -24.41
N ILE A 19 11.99 -5.93 -24.45
CA ILE A 19 10.96 -6.47 -23.55
C ILE A 19 11.43 -6.42 -22.10
N LEU A 20 12.67 -6.85 -21.83
CA LEU A 20 13.23 -6.80 -20.47
C LEU A 20 13.28 -5.38 -19.94
N GLY A 21 13.78 -4.43 -20.74
CA GLY A 21 13.80 -3.01 -20.33
C GLY A 21 12.39 -2.44 -20.10
N ALA A 22 11.40 -2.86 -20.89
CA ALA A 22 10.01 -2.44 -20.66
C ALA A 22 9.39 -3.08 -19.41
N MET A 23 9.74 -4.33 -19.09
CA MET A 23 9.30 -5.01 -17.86
C MET A 23 9.89 -4.34 -16.62
N GLU A 24 11.18 -4.03 -16.62
CA GLU A 24 11.87 -3.36 -15.51
C GLU A 24 11.23 -1.99 -15.22
N ARG A 25 11.03 -1.15 -16.25
CA ARG A 25 10.35 0.15 -16.09
C ARG A 25 8.94 0.02 -15.49
N ARG A 26 8.17 -0.98 -15.92
CA ARG A 26 6.81 -1.23 -15.39
C ARG A 26 6.86 -1.69 -13.94
N TYR A 27 7.84 -2.50 -13.58
CA TYR A 27 8.03 -2.98 -12.22
C TYR A 27 8.40 -1.84 -11.27
N ASP A 28 9.32 -0.95 -11.68
CA ASP A 28 9.70 0.23 -10.89
C ASP A 28 8.53 1.20 -10.71
N TYR A 29 7.77 1.43 -11.77
CA TYR A 29 6.54 2.23 -11.71
C TYR A 29 5.53 1.62 -10.73
N PHE A 30 5.30 0.31 -10.82
CA PHE A 30 4.42 -0.43 -9.92
C PHE A 30 4.84 -0.28 -8.45
N ARG A 31 6.13 -0.47 -8.14
CA ARG A 31 6.67 -0.31 -6.78
C ARG A 31 6.47 1.10 -6.24
N THR A 32 6.71 2.10 -7.09
CA THR A 32 6.55 3.51 -6.72
C THR A 32 5.08 3.84 -6.43
N GLU A 33 4.17 3.38 -7.28
CA GLU A 33 2.74 3.63 -7.12
C GLU A 33 2.14 2.94 -5.90
N ILE A 34 2.55 1.71 -5.60
CA ILE A 34 2.11 1.00 -4.40
C ILE A 34 2.54 1.75 -3.13
N ARG A 35 3.81 2.18 -3.07
CA ARG A 35 4.31 2.98 -1.93
C ARG A 35 3.55 4.31 -1.79
N ARG A 36 3.25 4.98 -2.91
CA ARG A 36 2.47 6.23 -2.93
C ARG A 36 1.05 6.02 -2.38
N LYS A 37 0.38 4.96 -2.83
CA LYS A 37 -0.96 4.58 -2.35
C LYS A 37 -0.96 4.19 -0.87
N GLY A 38 0.10 3.54 -0.38
CA GLY A 38 0.23 3.24 1.05
C GLY A 38 0.31 4.47 1.94
N LYS A 39 1.10 5.47 1.53
CA LYS A 39 1.13 6.77 2.22
C LYS A 39 -0.24 7.46 2.20
N GLN A 40 -0.93 7.40 1.06
CA GLN A 40 -2.27 7.97 0.93
C GLN A 40 -3.28 7.26 1.85
N ALA A 41 -3.28 5.93 1.87
CA ALA A 41 -4.13 5.14 2.75
C ALA A 41 -3.89 5.47 4.23
N GLY A 42 -2.63 5.64 4.66
CA GLY A 42 -2.34 6.04 6.04
C GLY A 42 -2.88 7.44 6.40
N GLY A 43 -2.76 8.40 5.49
CA GLY A 43 -3.36 9.72 5.67
C GLY A 43 -4.89 9.70 5.73
N ASP A 44 -5.51 8.95 4.81
CA ASP A 44 -6.96 8.78 4.76
C ASP A 44 -7.49 8.07 6.01
N PHE A 45 -6.81 7.03 6.48
CA PHE A 45 -7.16 6.30 7.71
C PHE A 45 -7.20 7.24 8.92
N ASN A 46 -6.13 7.99 9.15
CA ASN A 46 -6.07 8.94 10.26
C ASN A 46 -7.15 10.03 10.15
N ARG A 47 -7.42 10.50 8.92
CA ARG A 47 -8.49 11.46 8.65
C ARG A 47 -9.87 10.88 8.98
N TYR A 48 -10.16 9.65 8.58
CA TYR A 48 -11.44 8.98 8.90
C TYR A 48 -11.61 8.78 10.40
N LEU A 49 -10.53 8.41 11.11
CA LEU A 49 -10.54 8.29 12.57
C LEU A 49 -10.84 9.61 13.29
N SER A 50 -10.34 10.74 12.76
CA SER A 50 -10.57 12.06 13.36
C SER A 50 -12.04 12.45 13.46
N PHE A 51 -12.91 11.91 12.60
CA PHE A 51 -14.35 12.16 12.68
C PHE A 51 -14.99 11.63 13.96
N LYS A 52 -14.32 10.71 14.66
CA LYS A 52 -14.72 10.18 15.97
C LYS A 52 -13.80 10.65 17.11
N GLY A 53 -12.92 11.63 16.84
CA GLY A 53 -11.93 12.10 17.82
C GLY A 53 -10.83 11.08 18.12
N LEU A 54 -10.64 10.09 17.24
CA LEU A 54 -9.58 9.09 17.33
C LEU A 54 -8.40 9.51 16.45
N THR A 55 -7.20 9.04 16.81
CA THR A 55 -6.00 9.16 15.98
C THR A 55 -5.53 7.76 15.61
N GLY A 56 -4.88 7.58 14.47
CA GLY A 56 -4.32 6.29 14.13
C GLY A 56 -3.19 6.35 13.12
N LYS A 57 -2.49 5.23 13.01
CA LYS A 57 -1.36 5.05 12.12
C LYS A 57 -1.53 3.75 11.34
N LEU A 58 -1.25 3.82 10.04
CA LEU A 58 -1.19 2.68 9.15
C LEU A 58 0.24 2.56 8.62
N GLU A 59 0.91 1.45 8.90
CA GLU A 59 2.24 1.17 8.37
C GLU A 59 2.18 -0.02 7.43
N LEU A 60 2.50 0.23 6.16
CA LEU A 60 2.57 -0.78 5.11
C LEU A 60 4.04 -1.01 4.78
N ASN A 61 4.53 -2.22 5.06
CA ASN A 61 5.86 -2.65 4.65
C ASN A 61 5.72 -3.63 3.47
N HIS A 62 6.02 -3.14 2.27
CA HIS A 62 5.96 -3.93 1.03
C HIS A 62 7.18 -4.83 0.80
N GLU A 63 8.20 -4.76 1.67
CA GLU A 63 9.37 -5.66 1.60
C GLU A 63 9.13 -6.90 2.45
N GLU A 64 8.49 -6.73 3.60
CA GLU A 64 8.14 -7.82 4.53
C GLU A 64 6.68 -8.30 4.38
N ASP A 65 5.92 -7.74 3.43
CA ASP A 65 4.49 -8.00 3.23
C ASP A 65 3.63 -7.86 4.52
N THR A 66 3.96 -6.87 5.36
CA THR A 66 3.27 -6.63 6.63
C THR A 66 2.45 -5.35 6.61
N LEU A 67 1.37 -5.37 7.39
CA LEU A 67 0.53 -4.22 7.67
C LEU A 67 0.32 -4.10 9.19
N ASP A 68 0.73 -2.96 9.74
CA ASP A 68 0.45 -2.60 11.13
C ASP A 68 -0.61 -1.51 11.21
N VAL A 69 -1.56 -1.70 12.12
CA VAL A 69 -2.72 -0.82 12.34
C VAL A 69 -2.76 -0.43 13.80
N MET A 70 -2.50 0.84 14.08
CA MET A 70 -2.56 1.40 15.43
C MET A 70 -3.69 2.42 15.53
N VAL A 71 -4.41 2.39 16.64
CA VAL A 71 -5.45 3.36 16.97
C VAL A 71 -5.20 3.88 18.38
N GLN A 72 -5.30 5.19 18.55
CA GLN A 72 -5.17 5.89 19.82
C GLN A 72 -6.50 6.56 20.15
N THR A 73 -7.04 6.22 21.32
CA THR A 73 -8.23 6.83 21.89
C THR A 73 -7.81 8.03 22.74
N ASN A 74 -8.44 9.17 22.53
CA ASN A 74 -8.16 10.37 23.32
C ASN A 74 -8.95 10.30 24.65
N SER A 75 -8.57 9.38 25.52
CA SER A 75 -9.16 9.24 26.85
C SER A 75 -8.56 10.31 27.77
N GLN A 76 -9.39 11.06 28.50
CA GLN A 76 -8.95 12.11 29.45
C GLN A 76 -8.11 11.58 30.63
N ASP A 77 -7.98 10.26 30.78
CA ASP A 77 -7.04 9.68 31.74
C ASP A 77 -5.61 9.75 31.20
N SER A 78 -4.92 10.78 31.68
CA SER A 78 -3.51 11.13 31.47
C SER A 78 -2.47 10.02 31.67
N SER A 79 -2.86 8.79 32.02
CA SER A 79 -2.00 7.61 32.18
C SER A 79 -2.09 6.60 31.02
N SER A 80 -3.03 6.74 30.08
CA SER A 80 -3.23 5.78 28.98
C SER A 80 -3.06 6.42 27.61
N HIS A 81 -1.87 6.95 27.32
CA HIS A 81 -1.41 7.18 25.94
C HIS A 81 -0.91 5.87 25.30
N SER A 82 -1.54 4.74 25.62
CA SER A 82 -1.13 3.45 25.04
C SER A 82 -1.65 3.39 23.60
N SER A 83 -0.77 3.11 22.65
CA SER A 83 -1.16 2.65 21.33
C SER A 83 -1.98 1.37 21.50
N ALA A 84 -3.30 1.50 21.48
CA ALA A 84 -4.22 0.40 21.66
C ALA A 84 -4.27 -0.41 20.35
N SER A 85 -3.89 -1.68 20.42
CA SER A 85 -4.21 -2.61 19.34
C SER A 85 -5.73 -2.65 19.19
N LEU A 86 -6.26 -2.85 17.96
CA LEU A 86 -7.72 -2.88 17.69
C LEU A 86 -8.55 -3.75 18.66
N LYS A 87 -7.93 -4.75 19.29
CA LYS A 87 -8.51 -5.69 20.27
C LYS A 87 -8.79 -5.08 21.65
N SER A 88 -8.13 -3.99 22.02
CA SER A 88 -8.32 -3.32 23.32
C SER A 88 -9.28 -2.13 23.24
N LEU A 89 -9.92 -1.91 22.09
CA LEU A 89 -10.90 -0.83 21.88
C LEU A 89 -12.30 -1.26 22.32
N SER A 90 -13.16 -0.27 22.59
CA SER A 90 -14.61 -0.52 22.72
C SER A 90 -15.17 -1.15 21.44
N GLY A 91 -16.17 -2.02 21.54
CA GLY A 91 -16.78 -2.67 20.37
C GLY A 91 -17.28 -1.66 19.31
N GLY A 92 -17.72 -0.47 19.74
CA GLY A 92 -18.11 0.61 18.81
C GLY A 92 -16.92 1.34 18.17
N GLU A 93 -15.78 1.44 18.86
CA GLU A 93 -14.55 2.03 18.32
C GLU A 93 -13.85 1.07 17.36
N GLN A 94 -13.84 -0.22 17.68
CA GLN A 94 -13.34 -1.27 16.81
C GLN A 94 -14.12 -1.33 15.49
N ALA A 95 -15.45 -1.29 15.53
CA ALA A 95 -16.28 -1.27 14.33
C ALA A 95 -16.00 -0.03 13.45
N PHE A 96 -15.87 1.14 14.09
CA PHE A 96 -15.57 2.39 13.38
C PHE A 96 -14.16 2.36 12.75
N ALA A 97 -13.15 1.92 13.50
CA ALA A 97 -11.79 1.78 13.01
C ALA A 97 -11.70 0.76 11.86
N THR A 98 -12.49 -0.32 11.91
CA THR A 98 -12.58 -1.31 10.84
C THR A 98 -13.16 -0.69 9.56
N LEU A 99 -14.22 0.11 9.68
CA LEU A 99 -14.79 0.84 8.55
C LEU A 99 -13.80 1.86 7.97
N ALA A 100 -13.15 2.65 8.84
CA ALA A 100 -12.12 3.61 8.44
C ALA A 100 -10.97 2.91 7.69
N LEU A 101 -10.54 1.74 8.16
CA LEU A 101 -9.52 0.93 7.50
C LEU A 101 -9.97 0.51 6.10
N ALA A 102 -11.18 -0.05 5.98
CA ALA A 102 -11.74 -0.47 4.69
C ALA A 102 -11.81 0.68 3.67
N LEU A 103 -12.27 1.87 4.10
CA LEU A 103 -12.33 3.05 3.25
C LEU A 103 -10.94 3.53 2.83
N SER A 104 -9.97 3.52 3.76
CA SER A 104 -8.60 3.93 3.48
C SER A 104 -7.87 2.99 2.50
N MET A 105 -8.17 1.69 2.58
CA MET A 105 -7.62 0.67 1.67
C MET A 105 -8.17 0.74 0.25
N TRP A 106 -9.26 1.49 0.03
CA TRP A 106 -9.86 1.63 -1.30
C TRP A 106 -8.87 2.11 -2.38
N GLN A 107 -7.81 2.82 -1.97
CA GLN A 107 -6.74 3.25 -2.89
C GLN A 107 -6.06 2.09 -3.63
N PHE A 108 -6.07 0.88 -3.06
CA PHE A 108 -5.49 -0.32 -3.65
C PHE A 108 -6.45 -1.11 -4.54
N ALA A 109 -7.76 -0.84 -4.48
CA ALA A 109 -8.76 -1.54 -5.28
C ALA A 109 -8.59 -1.31 -6.80
N ARG A 110 -7.85 -0.26 -7.18
CA ARG A 110 -7.47 0.00 -8.57
C ARG A 110 -6.04 -0.47 -8.82
N THR A 111 -5.82 -1.30 -9.84
CA THR A 111 -4.47 -1.67 -10.28
C THR A 111 -3.67 -0.42 -10.69
N PRO A 112 -2.39 -0.29 -10.28
CA PRO A 112 -1.52 0.77 -10.78
C PRO A 112 -1.12 0.56 -12.25
N VAL A 113 -1.18 -0.67 -12.78
CA VAL A 113 -0.89 -0.97 -14.19
C VAL A 113 -2.10 -0.60 -15.05
N ARG A 114 -1.91 0.29 -16.02
CA ARG A 114 -2.90 0.70 -17.03
C ARG A 114 -2.32 0.51 -18.42
#